data_AF-A0A2V3XWN4-F1
#
_entry.id   AF-A0A2V3XWN4-F1
#
_cell.length_a   1.000
_cell.length_b   1.000
_cell.length_c   1.000
_cell.angle_alpha   90.00
_cell.angle_beta   90.00
_cell.angle_gamma   90.00
#
_symmetry.space_group_name_H-M   'P 1'
#
loop_
_entity.id
_entity.type
_entity.pdbx_description
1 polymer ?
#
loop_
_entity_poly.entity_id
_entity_poly.type
_entity_poly.pdbx_seq_one_letter_code
_entity_poly.pdbx_strand_id
1 'polypeptide(L)'
;EQDPEETGGLYAFTAHAGSRYVMVYNRAYRVYFINNVALPLENRYRYYFKVRRGESPEDEYYHSEYGQVAEQLEYFVNPDGAEFRYEGWSYSQDRYKEFNPSAAIYRKTYLYAYYKDNVKEVDDARKKLEDAIKEAIRVSDDYFLKQEESGELKEAVEEALEVLDRENPRATAGQLEEALEKLKEKTEPYEEILDDRYNHYDDIQDNGNKGGNKGGGGSGSGSKQNPFNTKRPESYTLGTNGNWVEISAPVGGERQMAFVLNGGMRLSGMWAWIKYPADGNGNISDRTGWYHFNDKGIMETGWIRDESGNWYYCNTEKEGRFGKMQTGWRHDGADENWYYLIPEGGAMATGWRKIGEKWYYFETAGAGVYAYDPVEERWNYGGGSGKPLGSMYKNEMTPDGYAVDSDGVWIP
;
A
#
# COMPACT_ATOMS: atom_id res chain seq x y z
N GLU A 1 -45.94 43.39 50.41
CA GLU A 1 -44.77 42.97 51.20
C GLU A 1 -43.55 43.71 50.69
N GLN A 2 -42.61 44.07 51.56
CA GLN A 2 -41.28 44.51 51.11
C GLN A 2 -40.48 43.25 50.81
N ASP A 3 -39.97 43.11 49.58
CA ASP A 3 -39.01 42.05 49.27
C ASP A 3 -37.72 42.32 50.08
N PRO A 4 -37.36 41.44 51.04
CA PRO A 4 -36.15 41.62 51.83
C PRO A 4 -34.87 41.68 50.99
N GLU A 5 -34.90 41.18 49.74
CA GLU A 5 -33.77 41.27 48.80
C GLU A 5 -33.57 42.70 48.30
N GLU A 6 -34.65 43.43 48.02
CA GLU A 6 -34.60 44.81 47.52
C GLU A 6 -34.24 45.80 48.64
N THR A 7 -34.58 45.46 49.88
CA THR A 7 -34.35 46.33 51.05
C THR A 7 -33.04 46.03 51.79
N GLY A 8 -32.23 45.07 51.31
CA GLY A 8 -31.00 44.66 51.97
C GLY A 8 -31.23 44.00 53.34
N GLY A 9 -32.38 43.34 53.52
CA GLY A 9 -32.79 42.70 54.76
C GLY A 9 -33.46 43.64 55.76
N LEU A 10 -33.78 44.88 55.37
CA LEU A 10 -34.54 45.79 56.21
C LEU A 10 -36.01 45.36 56.24
N TYR A 11 -36.52 45.04 57.43
CA TYR A 11 -37.91 44.72 57.67
C TYR A 11 -38.46 45.65 58.76
N ALA A 12 -39.56 46.34 58.48
CA ALA A 12 -40.23 47.24 59.42
C ALA A 12 -41.70 46.84 59.57
N PHE A 13 -42.17 46.76 60.81
CA PHE A 13 -43.57 46.50 61.12
C PHE A 13 -43.99 47.23 62.39
N THR A 14 -45.29 47.51 62.53
CA THR A 14 -45.85 48.10 63.76
C THR A 14 -46.16 46.98 64.75
N ALA A 15 -45.47 46.96 65.89
CA ALA A 15 -45.70 45.97 66.94
C ALA A 15 -46.96 46.30 67.76
N HIS A 16 -47.69 45.27 68.18
CA HIS A 16 -48.85 45.39 69.06
C HIS A 16 -48.49 45.01 70.51
N ALA A 17 -49.00 45.79 71.46
CA ALA A 17 -48.79 45.54 72.88
C ALA A 17 -49.39 44.19 73.29
N GLY A 18 -48.59 43.35 73.99
CA GLY A 18 -48.99 42.02 74.45
C GLY A 18 -48.63 40.86 73.50
N SER A 19 -48.10 41.12 72.30
CA SER A 19 -47.65 40.09 71.36
C SER A 19 -46.15 39.77 71.51
N ARG A 20 -45.76 38.52 71.23
CA ARG A 20 -44.36 38.10 71.11
C ARG A 20 -44.01 37.89 69.65
N TYR A 21 -43.06 38.67 69.16
CA TYR A 21 -42.52 38.53 67.81
C TYR A 21 -41.19 37.76 67.87
N VAL A 22 -41.01 36.78 66.99
CA VAL A 22 -39.78 36.00 66.87
C VAL A 22 -39.27 36.19 65.44
N MET A 23 -38.07 36.75 65.31
CA MET A 23 -37.38 36.87 64.03
C MET A 23 -36.36 35.74 63.92
N VAL A 24 -36.47 34.93 62.88
CA VAL A 24 -35.52 33.85 62.59
C VAL A 24 -34.83 34.17 61.28
N TYR A 25 -33.51 34.34 61.31
CA TYR A 25 -32.69 34.48 60.11
C TYR A 25 -32.05 33.13 59.81
N ASN A 26 -32.40 32.52 58.69
CA ASN A 26 -31.72 31.33 58.20
C ASN A 26 -30.92 31.67 56.95
N ARG A 27 -29.62 31.37 56.97
CA ARG A 27 -28.73 31.64 55.84
C ARG A 27 -29.18 30.79 54.65
N ALA A 28 -29.38 31.38 53.48
CA ALA A 28 -29.69 30.64 52.26
C ALA A 28 -28.51 30.63 51.28
N TYR A 29 -28.43 29.56 50.49
CA TYR A 29 -27.40 29.36 49.46
C TYR A 29 -28.05 29.21 48.09
N ARG A 30 -27.42 29.79 47.07
CA ARG A 30 -27.83 29.58 45.68
C ARG A 30 -27.42 28.18 45.22
N VAL A 31 -28.37 27.45 44.67
CA VAL A 31 -28.16 26.17 43.97
C VAL A 31 -28.34 26.44 42.48
N TYR A 32 -27.28 26.27 41.70
CA TYR A 32 -27.28 26.52 40.25
C TYR A 32 -27.45 25.21 39.50
N PHE A 33 -28.33 25.20 38.52
CA PHE A 33 -28.55 24.14 37.54
C PHE A 33 -28.07 24.65 36.19
N ILE A 34 -27.10 23.97 35.59
CA ILE A 34 -26.37 24.42 34.41
C ILE A 34 -26.30 23.29 33.38
N ASN A 35 -26.78 23.52 32.17
CA ASN A 35 -26.50 22.69 31.01
C ASN A 35 -25.75 23.52 29.96
N ASN A 36 -24.47 23.20 29.75
CA ASN A 36 -23.62 23.86 28.76
C ASN A 36 -23.35 22.98 27.53
N VAL A 37 -23.83 21.74 27.53
CA VAL A 37 -23.45 20.69 26.58
C VAL A 37 -24.55 20.42 25.55
N ALA A 38 -25.82 20.56 25.95
CA ALA A 38 -26.94 20.28 25.06
C ALA A 38 -26.91 21.11 23.77
N LEU A 39 -27.34 20.44 22.70
CA LEU A 39 -27.53 21.00 21.38
C LEU A 39 -28.99 20.84 20.94
N PRO A 40 -29.51 21.73 20.09
CA PRO A 40 -28.96 23.04 19.68
C PRO A 40 -28.69 24.00 20.86
N LEU A 41 -27.91 25.08 20.63
CA LEU A 41 -27.45 26.01 21.68
C LEU A 41 -28.58 26.59 22.56
N GLU A 42 -29.79 26.66 22.03
CA GLU A 42 -31.00 27.10 22.74
C GLU A 42 -31.41 26.16 23.89
N ASN A 43 -30.99 24.89 23.86
CA ASN A 43 -31.20 23.94 24.94
C ASN A 43 -30.19 24.09 26.09
N ARG A 44 -29.23 25.01 25.96
CA ARG A 44 -28.35 25.35 27.08
C ARG A 44 -29.14 26.12 28.12
N TYR A 45 -29.00 25.69 29.36
CA TYR A 45 -29.86 26.10 30.45
C TYR A 45 -29.02 26.63 31.61
N ARG A 46 -29.47 27.72 32.22
CA ARG A 46 -28.90 28.21 33.48
C ARG A 46 -30.02 28.75 34.35
N TYR A 47 -30.23 28.08 35.47
CA TYR A 47 -31.21 28.47 36.47
C TYR A 47 -30.62 28.36 37.85
N TYR A 48 -31.17 29.13 38.78
CA TYR A 48 -30.84 28.98 40.18
C TYR A 48 -31.99 29.46 41.05
N PHE A 49 -32.07 28.88 42.23
CA PHE A 49 -32.90 29.38 43.32
C PHE A 49 -32.14 29.26 44.65
N LYS A 50 -32.69 29.81 45.72
CA LYS A 50 -32.06 29.82 47.04
C LYS A 50 -32.67 28.73 47.92
N VAL A 51 -31.82 27.95 48.57
CA VAL A 51 -32.20 26.92 49.54
C VAL A 51 -31.59 27.28 50.89
N ARG A 52 -32.40 27.26 51.95
CA ARG A 52 -31.94 27.56 53.31
C ARG A 52 -30.94 26.51 53.78
N ARG A 53 -30.01 26.94 54.64
CA ARG A 53 -28.96 26.08 55.18
C ARG A 53 -29.58 24.92 55.94
N GLY A 54 -29.23 23.70 55.54
CA GLY A 54 -29.71 22.47 56.15
C GLY A 54 -31.03 21.94 55.59
N GLU A 55 -31.68 22.67 54.69
CA GLU A 55 -32.88 22.23 53.96
C GLU A 55 -32.50 21.66 52.59
N SER A 56 -33.44 20.98 51.96
CA SER A 56 -33.28 20.23 50.71
C SER A 56 -34.01 20.92 49.54
N PRO A 57 -33.47 20.89 48.32
CA PRO A 57 -34.13 21.42 47.12
C PRO A 57 -35.50 20.78 46.80
N GLU A 58 -35.74 19.56 47.26
CA GLU A 58 -37.02 18.86 47.11
C GLU A 58 -38.06 19.15 48.21
N ASP A 59 -37.68 19.90 49.26
CA ASP A 59 -38.63 20.23 50.32
C ASP A 59 -39.82 21.01 49.74
N GLU A 60 -41.04 20.79 50.28
CA GLU A 60 -42.30 21.35 49.76
C GLU A 60 -42.25 22.87 49.53
N TYR A 61 -41.49 23.58 50.38
CA TYR A 61 -41.28 25.02 50.27
C TYR A 61 -40.65 25.46 48.94
N TYR A 62 -39.80 24.62 48.33
CA TYR A 62 -39.09 24.93 47.07
C TYR A 62 -39.70 24.23 45.86
N HIS A 63 -40.84 23.55 45.99
CA HIS A 63 -41.39 22.73 44.91
C HIS A 63 -41.68 23.54 43.64
N SER A 64 -42.07 24.82 43.78
CA SER A 64 -42.37 25.69 42.65
C SER A 64 -41.12 26.13 41.89
N GLU A 65 -40.01 26.36 42.60
CA GLU A 65 -38.71 26.73 42.05
C GLU A 65 -38.01 25.50 41.47
N TYR A 66 -38.01 24.39 42.20
CA TYR A 66 -37.42 23.15 41.73
C TYR A 66 -38.16 22.59 40.51
N GLY A 67 -39.49 22.74 40.44
CA GLY A 67 -40.28 22.40 39.26
C GLY A 67 -39.98 23.24 38.01
N GLN A 68 -39.26 24.37 38.14
CA GLN A 68 -38.77 25.15 36.99
C GLN A 68 -37.42 24.63 36.46
N VAL A 69 -36.78 23.69 37.15
CA VAL A 69 -35.59 23.00 36.65
C VAL A 69 -36.00 22.24 35.39
N ALA A 70 -35.45 22.66 34.25
CA ALA A 70 -35.84 22.10 32.95
C ALA A 70 -35.57 20.60 32.89
N GLU A 71 -36.44 19.86 32.19
CA GLU A 71 -36.12 18.51 31.73
C GLU A 71 -35.00 18.58 30.69
N GLN A 72 -34.04 17.66 30.78
CA GLN A 72 -32.88 17.62 29.90
C GLN A 72 -33.17 16.68 28.73
N LEU A 73 -32.62 16.97 27.55
CA LEU A 73 -32.68 16.04 26.43
C LEU A 73 -32.07 14.71 26.83
N GLU A 74 -32.81 13.61 26.67
CA GLU A 74 -32.33 12.27 27.03
C GLU A 74 -31.17 11.83 26.13
N TYR A 75 -31.23 12.17 24.85
CA TYR A 75 -30.26 11.79 23.83
C TYR A 75 -30.11 12.85 22.74
N PHE A 76 -28.89 13.08 22.28
CA PHE A 76 -28.64 13.83 21.04
C PHE A 76 -27.30 13.42 20.41
N VAL A 77 -27.13 13.73 19.13
CA VAL A 77 -25.87 13.57 18.38
C VAL A 77 -25.35 14.95 18.02
N ASN A 78 -24.07 15.21 18.30
CA ASN A 78 -23.44 16.47 17.94
C ASN A 78 -23.06 16.49 16.45
N PRO A 79 -22.70 17.66 15.88
CA PRO A 79 -22.28 17.76 14.48
C PRO A 79 -21.08 16.87 14.11
N ASP A 80 -20.22 16.54 15.07
CA ASP A 80 -19.07 15.66 14.90
C ASP A 80 -19.41 14.16 14.90
N GLY A 81 -20.69 13.80 15.09
CA GLY A 81 -21.19 12.42 15.09
C GLY A 81 -21.14 11.74 16.47
N ALA A 82 -20.71 12.44 17.51
CA ALA A 82 -20.68 11.92 18.88
C ALA A 82 -22.06 12.00 19.54
N GLU A 83 -22.42 10.91 20.20
CA GLU A 83 -23.67 10.68 20.91
C GLU A 83 -23.53 11.08 22.38
N PHE A 84 -24.55 11.73 22.90
CA PHE A 84 -24.63 12.20 24.28
C PHE A 84 -25.90 11.67 24.92
N ARG A 85 -25.78 10.97 26.05
CA ARG A 85 -26.91 10.44 26.82
C ARG A 85 -26.95 11.07 28.20
N TYR A 86 -28.09 11.64 28.57
CA TYR A 86 -28.26 12.28 29.87
C TYR A 86 -28.28 11.23 30.99
N GLU A 87 -27.47 11.43 32.04
CA GLU A 87 -27.46 10.54 33.22
C GLU A 87 -28.08 11.21 34.45
N GLY A 88 -28.04 12.53 34.54
CA GLY A 88 -28.59 13.26 35.69
C GLY A 88 -27.87 14.56 36.01
N TRP A 89 -28.30 15.20 37.09
CA TRP A 89 -27.61 16.35 37.66
C TRP A 89 -26.37 15.89 38.42
N SER A 90 -25.24 16.55 38.16
CA SER A 90 -23.97 16.21 38.76
C SER A 90 -23.27 17.39 39.41
N TYR A 91 -22.56 17.14 40.52
CA TYR A 91 -21.66 18.12 41.13
C TYR A 91 -20.42 18.45 40.29
N SER A 92 -20.18 17.75 39.18
CA SER A 92 -18.99 17.90 38.34
C SER A 92 -19.37 17.82 36.88
N GLN A 93 -18.73 18.65 36.04
CA GLN A 93 -18.99 18.65 34.60
C GLN A 93 -18.24 17.51 33.89
N ASP A 94 -17.04 17.16 34.36
CA ASP A 94 -16.15 16.21 33.64
C ASP A 94 -16.27 14.75 34.10
N ARG A 95 -16.94 14.51 35.24
CA ARG A 95 -17.09 13.18 35.83
C ARG A 95 -18.41 13.09 36.57
N TYR A 96 -19.16 12.03 36.32
CA TYR A 96 -20.44 11.85 36.98
C TYR A 96 -20.28 11.70 38.50
N LYS A 97 -20.91 12.62 39.20
CA LYS A 97 -21.09 12.66 40.66
C LYS A 97 -22.51 13.05 40.93
N GLU A 98 -23.37 12.05 41.07
CA GLU A 98 -24.82 12.19 41.19
C GLU A 98 -25.21 13.20 42.28
N PHE A 99 -26.19 14.03 41.94
CA PHE A 99 -26.86 14.92 42.86
C PHE A 99 -28.09 14.24 43.44
N ASN A 100 -28.12 14.07 44.77
CA ASN A 100 -29.33 13.68 45.47
C ASN A 100 -30.13 14.94 45.84
N PRO A 101 -31.31 15.16 45.23
CA PRO A 101 -32.14 16.34 45.46
C PRO A 101 -32.79 16.40 46.85
N SER A 102 -32.88 15.28 47.57
CA SER A 102 -33.34 15.25 48.97
C SER A 102 -32.22 15.61 49.97
N ALA A 103 -31.00 15.90 49.50
CA ALA A 103 -29.86 16.19 50.37
C ALA A 103 -29.83 17.65 50.84
N ALA A 104 -29.49 17.83 52.12
CA ALA A 104 -29.38 19.14 52.75
C ALA A 104 -28.25 20.01 52.14
N ILE A 105 -28.54 21.29 51.90
CA ILE A 105 -27.61 22.26 51.32
C ILE A 105 -26.90 23.07 52.40
N TYR A 106 -25.56 23.05 52.40
CA TYR A 106 -24.73 23.77 53.38
C TYR A 106 -23.84 24.87 52.80
N ARG A 107 -23.83 25.01 51.47
CA ARG A 107 -23.00 25.97 50.74
C ARG A 107 -23.61 26.26 49.38
N LYS A 108 -23.06 27.27 48.69
CA LYS A 108 -23.35 27.50 47.27
C LYS A 108 -23.02 26.24 46.48
N THR A 109 -23.97 25.76 45.69
CA THR A 109 -23.87 24.49 44.96
C THR A 109 -24.02 24.74 43.47
N TYR A 110 -23.20 24.07 42.67
CA TYR A 110 -23.28 24.07 41.21
C TYR A 110 -23.56 22.64 40.76
N LEU A 111 -24.59 22.49 39.96
CA LEU A 111 -25.06 21.24 39.40
C LEU A 111 -25.04 21.38 37.88
N TYR A 112 -24.47 20.38 37.23
CA TYR A 112 -24.28 20.31 35.81
C TYR A 112 -25.13 19.17 35.25
N ALA A 113 -25.87 19.41 34.18
CA ALA A 113 -26.51 18.34 33.44
C ALA A 113 -25.40 17.47 32.85
N TYR A 114 -25.23 16.26 33.37
CA TYR A 114 -24.17 15.37 32.94
C TYR A 114 -24.65 14.48 31.81
N TYR A 115 -23.85 14.45 30.76
CA TYR A 115 -24.05 13.60 29.61
C TYR A 115 -22.87 12.64 29.51
N LYS A 116 -23.16 11.34 29.44
CA LYS A 116 -22.17 10.37 29.01
C LYS A 116 -22.03 10.45 27.50
N ASP A 117 -20.83 10.73 27.03
CA ASP A 117 -20.50 10.87 25.62
C ASP A 117 -19.61 9.72 25.11
N ASN A 118 -19.56 9.57 23.79
CA ASN A 118 -18.64 8.66 23.11
C ASN A 118 -17.67 9.40 22.16
N VAL A 119 -17.32 10.67 22.45
CA VAL A 119 -16.45 11.49 21.58
C VAL A 119 -15.16 10.76 21.24
N LYS A 120 -14.50 10.18 22.26
CA LYS A 120 -13.25 9.45 22.06
C LYS A 120 -13.44 8.20 21.19
N GLU A 121 -14.57 7.51 21.30
CA GLU A 121 -14.85 6.33 20.48
C GLU A 121 -15.02 6.70 19.01
N VAL A 122 -15.71 7.83 18.72
CA VAL A 122 -15.83 8.38 17.36
C VAL A 122 -14.46 8.76 16.80
N ASP A 123 -13.64 9.47 17.57
CA ASP A 123 -12.29 9.88 17.12
C ASP A 123 -11.39 8.67 16.82
N ASP A 124 -11.41 7.67 17.70
CA ASP A 124 -10.64 6.44 17.53
C ASP A 124 -11.14 5.63 16.32
N ALA A 125 -12.46 5.53 16.12
CA ALA A 125 -13.05 4.84 14.96
C ALA A 125 -12.71 5.55 13.64
N ARG A 126 -12.79 6.88 13.62
CA ARG A 126 -12.46 7.70 12.44
C ARG A 126 -11.01 7.51 12.03
N LYS A 127 -10.09 7.60 13.00
CA LYS A 127 -8.66 7.39 12.73
C LYS A 127 -8.37 5.99 12.17
N LYS A 128 -9.00 4.95 12.74
CA LYS A 128 -8.85 3.58 12.24
C LYS A 128 -9.34 3.44 10.80
N LEU A 129 -10.47 4.07 10.46
CA LEU A 129 -10.99 4.08 9.09
C LEU A 129 -10.05 4.83 8.14
N GLU A 130 -9.56 6.00 8.52
CA GLU A 130 -8.57 6.76 7.72
C GLU A 130 -7.29 5.96 7.44
N ASP A 131 -6.75 5.28 8.45
CA ASP A 131 -5.54 4.48 8.31
C ASP A 131 -5.80 3.24 7.44
N ALA A 132 -6.97 2.60 7.57
CA ALA A 132 -7.37 1.49 6.71
C ALA A 132 -7.57 1.92 5.24
N ILE A 133 -8.18 3.08 4.99
CA ILE A 133 -8.35 3.63 3.64
C ILE A 133 -6.99 3.87 2.99
N LYS A 134 -6.03 4.48 3.71
CA LYS A 134 -4.69 4.72 3.17
C LYS A 134 -4.00 3.41 2.78
N GLU A 135 -4.14 2.37 3.59
CA GLU A 135 -3.56 1.06 3.28
C GLU A 135 -4.27 0.38 2.11
N ALA A 136 -5.60 0.44 2.06
CA ALA A 136 -6.39 -0.09 0.95
C ALA A 136 -6.04 0.56 -0.39
N ILE A 137 -5.84 1.89 -0.41
CA ILE A 137 -5.33 2.61 -1.59
C ILE A 137 -3.97 2.06 -2.00
N ARG A 138 -3.04 1.93 -1.06
CA ARG A 138 -1.68 1.41 -1.31
C ARG A 138 -1.71 0.00 -1.91
N VAL A 139 -2.57 -0.87 -1.40
CA VAL A 139 -2.76 -2.24 -1.88
C VAL A 139 -3.43 -2.25 -3.26
N SER A 140 -4.44 -1.40 -3.48
CA SER A 140 -5.18 -1.33 -4.75
C SER A 140 -4.31 -0.95 -5.95
N ASP A 141 -3.21 -0.24 -5.72
CA ASP A 141 -2.25 0.19 -6.74
C ASP A 141 -1.08 -0.81 -6.91
N ASP A 142 -1.21 -2.03 -6.37
CA ASP A 142 -0.16 -3.04 -6.44
C ASP A 142 -0.05 -3.71 -7.82
N TYR A 143 1.18 -3.82 -8.33
CA TYR A 143 1.51 -4.33 -9.66
C TYR A 143 1.12 -5.78 -9.90
N PHE A 144 0.96 -6.56 -8.83
CA PHE A 144 0.55 -7.95 -8.92
C PHE A 144 -0.95 -8.11 -8.94
N LEU A 145 -1.75 -7.11 -8.59
CA LEU A 145 -3.20 -7.20 -8.69
C LEU A 145 -3.66 -7.19 -10.15
N LYS A 146 -4.71 -7.96 -10.41
CA LYS A 146 -5.42 -7.88 -11.69
C LYS A 146 -6.24 -6.60 -11.73
N GLN A 147 -6.62 -6.19 -12.94
CA GLN A 147 -7.43 -5.00 -13.13
C GLN A 147 -8.79 -5.09 -12.42
N GLU A 148 -9.44 -6.25 -12.45
CA GLU A 148 -10.71 -6.47 -11.75
C GLU A 148 -10.53 -6.39 -10.23
N GLU A 149 -9.47 -6.98 -9.69
CA GLU A 149 -9.10 -6.99 -8.26
C GLU A 149 -8.77 -5.58 -7.74
N SER A 150 -8.00 -4.79 -8.52
CA SER A 150 -7.74 -3.37 -8.22
C SER A 150 -9.03 -2.53 -8.28
N GLY A 151 -9.93 -2.85 -9.22
CA GLY A 151 -11.23 -2.20 -9.36
C GLY A 151 -12.11 -2.41 -8.12
N GLU A 152 -12.21 -3.65 -7.64
CA GLU A 152 -12.99 -3.99 -6.43
C GLU A 152 -12.47 -3.26 -5.18
N LEU A 153 -11.15 -3.14 -5.03
CA LEU A 153 -10.56 -2.41 -3.92
C LEU A 153 -10.81 -0.90 -4.00
N LYS A 154 -10.78 -0.33 -5.20
CA LYS A 154 -11.06 1.11 -5.41
C LYS A 154 -12.52 1.44 -5.14
N GLU A 155 -13.43 0.56 -5.53
CA GLU A 155 -14.85 0.67 -5.18
C GLU A 155 -15.06 0.63 -3.66
N ALA A 156 -14.43 -0.32 -2.96
CA ALA A 156 -14.51 -0.40 -1.49
C ALA A 156 -13.92 0.84 -0.79
N VAL A 157 -12.83 1.41 -1.32
CA VAL A 157 -12.24 2.66 -0.82
C VAL A 157 -13.19 3.84 -0.99
N GLU A 158 -13.86 3.94 -2.14
CA GLU A 158 -14.83 5.00 -2.41
C GLU A 158 -16.02 4.94 -1.44
N GLU A 159 -16.59 3.76 -1.22
CA GLU A 159 -17.65 3.55 -0.22
C GLU A 159 -17.22 3.98 1.20
N ALA A 160 -15.99 3.67 1.59
CA ALA A 160 -15.45 4.05 2.89
C ALA A 160 -15.23 5.57 3.02
N LEU A 161 -14.77 6.22 1.95
CA LEU A 161 -14.59 7.67 1.89
C LEU A 161 -15.93 8.40 1.99
N GLU A 162 -17.00 7.91 1.34
CA GLU A 162 -18.34 8.51 1.45
C GLU A 162 -18.84 8.58 2.90
N VAL A 163 -18.53 7.57 3.71
CA VAL A 163 -18.86 7.56 5.15
C VAL A 163 -17.97 8.54 5.92
N LEU A 164 -16.66 8.56 5.61
CA LEU A 164 -15.69 9.42 6.30
C LEU A 164 -15.96 10.91 6.05
N ASP A 165 -16.24 11.26 4.81
CA ASP A 165 -16.42 12.62 4.29
C ASP A 165 -17.85 13.15 4.48
N ARG A 166 -18.76 12.34 5.04
CA ARG A 166 -20.10 12.78 5.40
C ARG A 166 -20.01 14.01 6.31
N GLU A 167 -20.66 15.09 5.89
CA GLU A 167 -20.87 16.29 6.70
C GLU A 167 -22.35 16.46 7.04
N ASN A 168 -22.64 16.92 8.26
CA ASN A 168 -23.98 17.32 8.75
C ASN A 168 -25.04 16.20 8.92
N PRO A 169 -24.98 15.42 10.02
CA PRO A 169 -23.87 15.30 10.95
C PRO A 169 -22.78 14.39 10.37
N ARG A 170 -21.56 14.52 10.88
CA ARG A 170 -20.50 13.55 10.57
C ARG A 170 -20.91 12.15 11.02
N ALA A 171 -20.32 11.13 10.40
CA ALA A 171 -20.63 9.74 10.73
C ALA A 171 -20.39 9.41 12.21
N THR A 172 -21.31 8.64 12.79
CA THR A 172 -21.22 8.17 14.18
C THR A 172 -20.18 7.05 14.32
N ALA A 173 -19.79 6.72 15.55
CA ALA A 173 -18.83 5.62 15.81
C ALA A 173 -19.28 4.30 15.13
N GLY A 174 -20.55 3.91 15.29
CA GLY A 174 -21.06 2.68 14.69
C GLY A 174 -21.04 2.71 13.15
N GLN A 175 -21.30 3.86 12.51
CA GLN A 175 -21.21 3.99 11.05
C GLN A 175 -19.77 3.89 10.54
N LEU A 176 -18.82 4.50 11.28
CA LEU A 176 -17.39 4.42 10.97
C LEU A 176 -16.86 2.99 11.15
N GLU A 177 -17.29 2.29 12.21
CA GLU A 177 -16.92 0.90 12.47
C GLU A 177 -17.49 -0.06 11.41
N GLU A 178 -18.75 0.13 10.99
CA GLU A 178 -19.35 -0.67 9.92
C GLU A 178 -18.60 -0.47 8.59
N ALA A 179 -18.25 0.77 8.23
CA ALA A 179 -17.46 1.06 7.04
C ALA A 179 -16.05 0.45 7.12
N LEU A 180 -15.41 0.53 8.29
CA LEU A 180 -14.11 -0.09 8.54
C LEU A 180 -14.16 -1.61 8.38
N GLU A 181 -15.20 -2.26 8.90
CA GLU A 181 -15.37 -3.71 8.80
C GLU A 181 -15.56 -4.14 7.34
N LYS A 182 -16.43 -3.46 6.59
CA LYS A 182 -16.63 -3.72 5.16
C LYS A 182 -15.35 -3.53 4.35
N LEU A 183 -14.63 -2.42 4.58
CA LEU A 183 -13.37 -2.16 3.89
C LEU A 183 -12.35 -3.25 4.20
N LYS A 184 -12.23 -3.65 5.47
CA LYS A 184 -11.34 -4.73 5.90
C LYS A 184 -11.68 -6.05 5.23
N GLU A 185 -12.94 -6.47 5.26
CA GLU A 185 -13.41 -7.70 4.61
C GLU A 185 -13.05 -7.73 3.12
N LYS A 186 -13.12 -6.59 2.44
CA LYS A 186 -12.74 -6.46 1.03
C LYS A 186 -11.23 -6.46 0.81
N THR A 187 -10.45 -5.91 1.73
CA THR A 187 -8.99 -5.79 1.60
C THR A 187 -8.21 -7.03 2.10
N GLU A 188 -8.73 -7.74 3.10
CA GLU A 188 -8.06 -8.85 3.78
C GLU A 188 -7.60 -9.97 2.83
N PRO A 189 -8.38 -10.40 1.82
CA PRO A 189 -7.94 -11.42 0.87
C PRO A 189 -6.70 -10.99 0.07
N TYR A 190 -6.50 -9.69 -0.14
CA TYR A 190 -5.45 -9.18 -1.01
C TYR A 190 -4.08 -9.15 -0.33
N GLU A 191 -4.00 -9.13 1.00
CA GLU A 191 -2.71 -9.29 1.69
C GLU A 191 -2.09 -10.65 1.41
N GLU A 192 -2.87 -11.74 1.56
CA GLU A 192 -2.40 -13.10 1.28
C GLU A 192 -2.11 -13.29 -0.21
N ILE A 193 -3.00 -12.80 -1.08
CA ILE A 193 -2.80 -12.86 -2.54
C ILE A 193 -1.53 -12.12 -2.97
N LEU A 194 -1.26 -10.95 -2.40
CA LEU A 194 -0.07 -10.18 -2.73
C LEU A 194 1.18 -10.79 -2.13
N ASP A 195 1.19 -11.17 -0.86
CA ASP A 195 2.34 -11.87 -0.26
C ASP A 195 2.67 -13.12 -1.07
N ASP A 196 1.69 -13.91 -1.49
CA ASP A 196 1.91 -15.06 -2.36
C ASP A 196 2.47 -14.66 -3.73
N ARG A 197 1.96 -13.60 -4.37
CA ARG A 197 2.44 -13.15 -5.70
C ARG A 197 3.83 -12.52 -5.63
N TYR A 198 4.15 -11.79 -4.57
CA TYR A 198 5.48 -11.24 -4.31
C TYR A 198 6.47 -12.31 -3.91
N ASN A 199 6.12 -13.23 -3.01
CA ASN A 199 6.95 -14.39 -2.68
C ASN A 199 7.24 -15.19 -3.95
N HIS A 200 6.23 -15.41 -4.78
CA HIS A 200 6.40 -16.07 -6.07
C HIS A 200 7.36 -15.30 -7.00
N TYR A 201 7.33 -13.97 -7.00
CA TYR A 201 8.17 -13.11 -7.86
C TYR A 201 9.60 -12.91 -7.32
N ASP A 202 9.78 -12.81 -6.01
CA ASP A 202 11.07 -12.70 -5.35
C ASP A 202 11.82 -14.04 -5.39
N ASP A 203 11.12 -15.17 -5.24
CA ASP A 203 11.69 -16.51 -5.49
C ASP A 203 12.21 -16.66 -6.93
N ILE A 204 11.59 -15.97 -7.87
CA ILE A 204 11.98 -15.89 -9.29
C ILE A 204 13.17 -14.92 -9.49
N GLN A 205 13.29 -13.86 -8.68
CA GLN A 205 14.37 -12.87 -8.69
C GLN A 205 15.67 -13.30 -8.05
N ASP A 206 15.61 -13.86 -6.84
CA ASP A 206 16.79 -14.22 -6.07
C ASP A 206 17.46 -15.48 -6.63
N ASN A 207 16.75 -16.29 -7.42
CA ASN A 207 17.38 -17.31 -8.27
C ASN A 207 18.15 -16.74 -9.47
N GLY A 208 17.92 -15.49 -9.86
CA GLY A 208 18.83 -14.74 -10.74
C GLY A 208 20.06 -14.19 -10.00
N ASN A 209 20.04 -14.15 -8.66
CA ASN A 209 21.08 -13.47 -7.90
C ASN A 209 21.23 -13.89 -6.42
N LYS A 210 21.89 -15.03 -6.14
CA LYS A 210 22.97 -15.15 -5.12
C LYS A 210 23.66 -16.53 -5.06
N GLY A 211 24.90 -16.57 -5.56
CA GLY A 211 26.01 -17.16 -4.80
C GLY A 211 26.73 -16.02 -4.04
N GLY A 212 26.96 -16.08 -2.72
CA GLY A 212 26.60 -17.17 -1.82
C GLY A 212 26.81 -16.95 -0.32
N ASN A 213 26.25 -17.93 0.39
CA ASN A 213 26.66 -18.68 1.59
C ASN A 213 26.93 -18.09 3.00
N LYS A 214 26.44 -18.92 3.95
CA LYS A 214 26.62 -19.04 5.41
C LYS A 214 25.71 -18.13 6.25
N GLY A 215 24.92 -18.58 7.23
CA GLY A 215 24.78 -19.86 7.92
C GLY A 215 24.47 -19.59 9.40
N GLY A 216 23.61 -20.40 10.03
CA GLY A 216 23.47 -20.47 11.50
C GLY A 216 22.17 -19.89 12.06
N GLY A 217 21.41 -20.73 12.78
CA GLY A 217 20.08 -20.43 13.29
C GLY A 217 20.05 -19.44 14.47
N GLY A 218 18.84 -18.92 14.71
CA GLY A 218 18.52 -18.09 15.87
C GLY A 218 17.14 -17.48 15.72
N SER A 219 16.20 -17.95 16.52
CA SER A 219 14.87 -17.36 16.72
C SER A 219 14.97 -15.89 17.16
N GLY A 220 14.26 -14.99 16.49
CA GLY A 220 14.15 -13.60 16.92
C GLY A 220 13.24 -12.78 16.02
N SER A 221 12.09 -12.37 16.55
CA SER A 221 11.17 -11.39 15.97
C SER A 221 11.85 -10.03 15.75
N GLY A 222 11.63 -9.38 14.61
CA GLY A 222 11.93 -7.94 14.49
C GLY A 222 11.99 -7.37 13.06
N SER A 223 10.96 -6.57 12.75
CA SER A 223 10.95 -5.39 11.87
C SER A 223 11.21 -5.56 10.36
N LYS A 224 10.12 -5.45 9.58
CA LYS A 224 10.13 -5.00 8.18
C LYS A 224 10.91 -3.67 8.08
N GLN A 225 11.92 -3.62 7.22
CA GLN A 225 12.38 -2.39 6.60
C GLN A 225 12.51 -2.66 5.11
N ASN A 226 11.61 -2.07 4.33
CA ASN A 226 11.77 -1.98 2.88
C ASN A 226 12.37 -0.61 2.56
N PRO A 227 13.46 -0.55 1.79
CA PRO A 227 13.63 0.62 0.94
C PRO A 227 14.14 0.20 -0.45
N PHE A 228 13.32 0.45 -1.48
CA PHE A 228 13.69 0.40 -2.91
C PHE A 228 14.25 -0.95 -3.40
N ASN A 229 13.45 -1.79 -4.07
CA ASN A 229 14.00 -2.97 -4.72
C ASN A 229 14.61 -2.61 -6.09
N THR A 230 15.94 -2.48 -6.12
CA THR A 230 16.76 -2.35 -7.34
C THR A 230 16.98 -3.69 -8.05
N LYS A 231 16.19 -4.72 -7.75
CA LYS A 231 16.18 -5.96 -8.50
C LYS A 231 14.77 -6.10 -9.10
N ARG A 232 14.67 -6.44 -10.38
CA ARG A 232 13.46 -6.99 -11.03
C ARG A 232 13.73 -8.48 -11.35
N PRO A 233 12.74 -9.37 -11.51
CA PRO A 233 12.92 -10.76 -11.88
C PRO A 233 13.19 -10.84 -13.33
N GLU A 234 13.97 -11.85 -13.56
CA GLU A 234 14.43 -12.20 -14.84
C GLU A 234 13.63 -13.41 -15.33
N SER A 235 12.45 -13.76 -14.78
CA SER A 235 11.64 -14.90 -15.25
C SER A 235 10.12 -14.67 -15.17
N TYR A 236 9.38 -15.02 -16.23
CA TYR A 236 7.94 -14.75 -16.40
C TYR A 236 7.23 -15.87 -17.15
N THR A 237 6.04 -16.28 -16.71
CA THR A 237 5.26 -17.35 -17.35
C THR A 237 4.18 -16.81 -18.27
N LEU A 238 4.18 -17.28 -19.53
CA LEU A 238 3.20 -16.91 -20.54
C LEU A 238 1.78 -17.38 -20.17
N GLY A 239 0.80 -16.49 -20.29
CA GLY A 239 -0.59 -16.71 -19.92
C GLY A 239 -0.88 -16.48 -18.43
N THR A 240 0.16 -16.37 -17.59
CA THR A 240 0.03 -16.28 -16.13
C THR A 240 0.54 -14.96 -15.58
N ASN A 241 1.75 -14.55 -15.95
CA ASN A 241 2.28 -13.23 -15.57
C ASN A 241 2.00 -12.21 -16.67
N GLY A 242 1.92 -12.65 -17.92
CA GLY A 242 1.70 -11.81 -19.08
C GLY A 242 1.51 -12.62 -20.36
N ASN A 243 1.21 -11.93 -21.45
CA ASN A 243 0.98 -12.48 -22.76
C ASN A 243 1.89 -11.84 -23.81
N TRP A 244 2.25 -12.63 -24.81
CA TRP A 244 2.88 -12.10 -26.01
C TRP A 244 1.85 -11.26 -26.78
N VAL A 245 2.20 -10.03 -27.09
CA VAL A 245 1.37 -9.10 -27.86
C VAL A 245 2.18 -8.59 -29.05
N GLU A 246 1.56 -8.63 -30.22
CA GLU A 246 2.10 -8.02 -31.44
C GLU A 246 1.87 -6.50 -31.40
N ILE A 247 2.92 -5.70 -31.59
CA ILE A 247 2.88 -4.26 -31.34
C ILE A 247 2.77 -3.43 -32.63
N SER A 248 2.45 -4.07 -33.76
CA SER A 248 2.48 -3.58 -35.15
C SER A 248 3.82 -3.78 -35.87
N ALA A 249 3.74 -4.22 -37.13
CA ALA A 249 4.84 -4.16 -38.10
C ALA A 249 4.65 -2.89 -38.93
N PRO A 250 5.67 -2.02 -39.09
CA PRO A 250 5.67 -1.02 -40.16
C PRO A 250 5.36 -1.71 -41.49
N VAL A 251 4.67 -1.05 -42.42
CA VAL A 251 4.28 -1.64 -43.72
C VAL A 251 5.53 -2.20 -44.43
N GLY A 252 5.65 -3.53 -44.50
CA GLY A 252 6.80 -4.23 -45.09
C GLY A 252 7.92 -4.65 -44.11
N GLY A 253 7.80 -4.41 -42.80
CA GLY A 253 8.77 -4.76 -41.76
C GLY A 253 8.52 -6.11 -41.06
N GLU A 254 9.45 -6.52 -40.20
CA GLU A 254 9.32 -7.75 -39.39
C GLU A 254 8.30 -7.61 -38.24
N ARG A 255 7.75 -8.73 -37.78
CA ARG A 255 6.79 -8.77 -36.65
C ARG A 255 7.50 -8.38 -35.35
N GLN A 256 7.03 -7.32 -34.70
CA GLN A 256 7.52 -6.89 -33.40
C GLN A 256 6.64 -7.42 -32.28
N MET A 257 7.26 -8.08 -31.29
CA MET A 257 6.58 -8.74 -30.17
C MET A 257 6.97 -8.08 -28.85
N ALA A 258 6.02 -7.90 -27.93
CA ALA A 258 6.27 -7.60 -26.52
C ALA A 258 5.71 -8.70 -25.63
N PHE A 259 6.29 -8.86 -24.45
CA PHE A 259 5.66 -9.61 -23.36
C PHE A 259 4.96 -8.63 -22.42
N VAL A 260 3.63 -8.59 -22.47
CA VAL A 260 2.78 -7.68 -21.69
C VAL A 260 2.26 -8.42 -20.46
N LEU A 261 2.69 -8.01 -19.28
CA LEU A 261 2.18 -8.46 -18.00
C LEU A 261 0.67 -8.26 -17.88
N ASN A 262 0.02 -9.08 -17.08
CA ASN A 262 -1.43 -9.03 -16.88
C ASN A 262 -1.90 -7.71 -16.25
N GLY A 263 -1.03 -7.00 -15.52
CA GLY A 263 -1.22 -5.61 -15.10
C GLY A 263 -1.02 -4.55 -16.19
N GLY A 264 -0.88 -4.96 -17.46
CA GLY A 264 -0.75 -4.09 -18.64
C GLY A 264 0.68 -3.61 -18.96
N MET A 265 1.64 -3.82 -18.08
CA MET A 265 3.03 -3.39 -18.28
C MET A 265 3.79 -4.33 -19.22
N ARG A 266 4.66 -3.79 -20.08
CA ARG A 266 5.59 -4.60 -20.87
C ARG A 266 6.86 -4.87 -20.08
N LEU A 267 7.45 -6.04 -20.28
CA LEU A 267 8.87 -6.23 -19.96
C LEU A 267 9.69 -5.32 -20.87
N SER A 268 10.64 -4.56 -20.31
CA SER A 268 11.46 -3.60 -21.06
C SER A 268 12.83 -3.40 -20.43
N GLY A 269 13.83 -3.15 -21.29
CA GLY A 269 15.22 -2.87 -20.92
C GLY A 269 15.89 -3.99 -20.13
N MET A 270 15.52 -5.25 -20.38
CA MET A 270 15.97 -6.36 -19.56
C MET A 270 16.00 -7.69 -20.28
N TRP A 271 16.88 -8.56 -19.80
CA TRP A 271 16.76 -9.99 -19.98
C TRP A 271 15.63 -10.54 -19.10
N ALA A 272 14.82 -11.39 -19.69
CA ALA A 272 13.73 -12.08 -19.03
C ALA A 272 13.56 -13.48 -19.62
N TRP A 273 13.71 -14.47 -18.76
CA TRP A 273 13.40 -15.87 -18.99
C TRP A 273 11.90 -16.07 -19.12
N ILE A 274 11.42 -16.25 -20.34
CA ILE A 274 10.01 -16.49 -20.58
C ILE A 274 9.74 -17.98 -20.54
N LYS A 275 8.94 -18.42 -19.58
CA LYS A 275 8.46 -19.78 -19.47
C LYS A 275 7.16 -19.96 -20.24
N TYR A 276 7.18 -20.92 -21.15
CA TYR A 276 5.97 -21.36 -21.81
C TYR A 276 5.33 -22.50 -21.00
N PRO A 277 3.99 -22.63 -21.03
CA PRO A 277 3.34 -23.80 -20.46
C PRO A 277 3.96 -25.09 -21.01
N ALA A 278 4.13 -26.08 -20.14
CA ALA A 278 4.55 -27.41 -20.56
C ALA A 278 3.50 -28.01 -21.52
N ASP A 279 3.94 -28.92 -22.38
CA ASP A 279 2.99 -29.68 -23.19
C ASP A 279 2.11 -30.59 -22.31
N GLY A 280 1.07 -31.20 -22.89
CA GLY A 280 0.15 -32.09 -22.16
C GLY A 280 0.81 -33.33 -21.53
N ASN A 281 2.10 -33.58 -21.82
CA ASN A 281 2.90 -34.67 -21.27
C ASN A 281 3.93 -34.17 -20.23
N GLY A 282 3.93 -32.88 -19.89
CA GLY A 282 4.81 -32.27 -18.91
C GLY A 282 6.20 -31.88 -19.44
N ASN A 283 6.47 -31.96 -20.75
CA ASN A 283 7.73 -31.49 -21.30
C ASN A 283 7.76 -29.96 -21.35
N ILE A 284 8.86 -29.39 -20.88
CA ILE A 284 9.11 -27.95 -21.00
C ILE A 284 9.25 -27.61 -22.49
N SER A 285 8.49 -26.62 -22.95
CA SER A 285 8.61 -26.14 -24.32
C SER A 285 10.04 -25.69 -24.62
N ASP A 286 10.54 -26.05 -25.79
CA ASP A 286 11.85 -25.63 -26.31
C ASP A 286 11.94 -24.09 -26.54
N ARG A 287 10.81 -23.39 -26.46
CA ARG A 287 10.67 -21.93 -26.45
C ARG A 287 10.94 -21.31 -25.07
N THR A 288 10.89 -22.10 -24.00
CA THR A 288 11.23 -21.62 -22.67
C THR A 288 12.71 -21.27 -22.61
N GLY A 289 13.04 -20.04 -22.22
CA GLY A 289 14.42 -19.58 -22.13
C GLY A 289 14.52 -18.08 -22.00
N TRP A 290 15.74 -17.57 -22.03
CA TRP A 290 16.05 -16.15 -21.99
C TRP A 290 15.57 -15.43 -23.24
N TYR A 291 14.90 -14.29 -23.04
CA TYR A 291 14.55 -13.31 -24.06
C TYR A 291 15.10 -11.97 -23.62
N HIS A 292 15.46 -11.12 -24.58
CA HIS A 292 15.85 -9.76 -24.28
C HIS A 292 14.77 -8.81 -24.79
N PHE A 293 14.41 -7.84 -23.96
CA PHE A 293 13.49 -6.78 -24.31
C PHE A 293 14.24 -5.46 -24.28
N ASN A 294 14.22 -4.72 -25.39
CA ASN A 294 14.81 -3.39 -25.44
C ASN A 294 14.03 -2.41 -24.55
N ASP A 295 14.52 -1.18 -24.43
CA ASP A 295 13.93 -0.15 -23.57
C ASP A 295 12.47 0.21 -23.94
N LYS A 296 12.04 -0.10 -25.18
CA LYS A 296 10.65 0.08 -25.65
C LYS A 296 9.76 -1.13 -25.35
N GLY A 297 10.31 -2.16 -24.71
CA GLY A 297 9.66 -3.44 -24.41
C GLY A 297 9.44 -4.33 -25.63
N ILE A 298 10.18 -4.07 -26.71
CA ILE A 298 10.18 -4.90 -27.91
C ILE A 298 11.22 -6.00 -27.73
N MET A 299 10.82 -7.24 -27.97
CA MET A 299 11.69 -8.40 -27.95
C MET A 299 12.73 -8.32 -29.08
N GLU A 300 14.00 -8.38 -28.73
CA GLU A 300 15.11 -8.31 -29.68
C GLU A 300 15.52 -9.71 -30.19
N THR A 301 16.09 -9.75 -31.40
CA THR A 301 16.63 -10.96 -32.03
C THR A 301 17.99 -10.67 -32.67
N GLY A 302 18.77 -11.70 -32.99
CA GLY A 302 20.12 -11.57 -33.52
C GLY A 302 21.15 -11.28 -32.43
N TRP A 303 22.26 -10.66 -32.82
CA TRP A 303 23.33 -10.27 -31.90
C TRP A 303 22.87 -9.13 -30.97
N ILE A 304 23.08 -9.31 -29.67
CA ILE A 304 22.74 -8.34 -28.61
C ILE A 304 24.00 -8.07 -27.81
N ARG A 305 24.26 -6.79 -27.52
CA ARG A 305 25.39 -6.37 -26.71
C ARG A 305 24.91 -5.75 -25.41
N ASP A 306 25.39 -6.26 -24.28
CA ASP A 306 25.09 -5.67 -22.97
C ASP A 306 25.94 -4.42 -22.68
N GLU A 307 25.65 -3.75 -21.57
CA GLU A 307 26.37 -2.55 -21.11
C GLU A 307 27.84 -2.83 -20.76
N SER A 308 28.16 -4.08 -20.38
CA SER A 308 29.52 -4.53 -20.07
C SER A 308 30.33 -4.85 -21.34
N GLY A 309 29.70 -4.79 -22.51
CA GLY A 309 30.29 -5.08 -23.80
C GLY A 309 30.32 -6.56 -24.17
N ASN A 310 29.67 -7.44 -23.40
CA ASN A 310 29.49 -8.84 -23.74
C ASN A 310 28.45 -8.98 -24.85
N TRP A 311 28.65 -9.98 -25.70
CA TRP A 311 27.74 -10.29 -26.80
C TRP A 311 26.95 -11.56 -26.52
N TYR A 312 25.69 -11.55 -26.94
CA TYR A 312 24.74 -12.65 -26.84
C TYR A 312 24.06 -12.80 -28.19
N TYR A 313 23.42 -13.94 -28.42
CA TYR A 313 22.64 -14.14 -29.64
C TYR A 313 21.24 -14.64 -29.32
N CYS A 314 20.21 -13.92 -29.77
CA CYS A 314 18.82 -14.33 -29.71
C CYS A 314 18.38 -14.88 -31.07
N ASN A 315 17.64 -15.98 -31.06
CA ASN A 315 17.30 -16.71 -32.27
C ASN A 315 16.42 -15.88 -33.22
N THR A 316 16.81 -15.82 -34.48
CA THR A 316 16.10 -15.09 -35.55
C THR A 316 15.16 -15.99 -36.36
N GLU A 317 15.22 -17.31 -36.16
CA GLU A 317 14.34 -18.26 -36.85
C GLU A 317 12.89 -18.10 -36.38
N LYS A 318 11.99 -17.79 -37.32
CA LYS A 318 10.59 -17.44 -37.06
C LYS A 318 9.74 -18.63 -36.63
N GLU A 319 10.19 -19.85 -36.89
CA GLU A 319 9.51 -21.08 -36.52
C GLU A 319 10.07 -21.64 -35.22
N GLY A 320 9.20 -21.84 -34.23
CA GLY A 320 9.57 -22.36 -32.92
C GLY A 320 10.16 -21.31 -31.99
N ARG A 321 11.49 -21.19 -31.96
CA ARG A 321 12.26 -20.53 -30.88
C ARG A 321 12.59 -19.05 -31.14
N PHE A 322 11.78 -18.35 -31.93
CA PHE A 322 12.00 -16.93 -32.27
C PHE A 322 12.21 -16.09 -31.00
N GLY A 323 13.28 -15.29 -30.96
CA GLY A 323 13.67 -14.40 -29.86
C GLY A 323 14.38 -15.05 -28.67
N LYS A 324 14.42 -16.38 -28.59
CA LYS A 324 15.08 -17.08 -27.48
C LYS A 324 16.60 -17.02 -27.61
N MET A 325 17.30 -16.70 -26.53
CA MET A 325 18.76 -16.72 -26.44
C MET A 325 19.32 -18.11 -26.79
N GLN A 326 20.37 -18.14 -27.61
CA GLN A 326 21.10 -19.33 -27.99
C GLN A 326 22.34 -19.53 -27.11
N THR A 327 22.77 -20.79 -27.03
CA THR A 327 23.98 -21.22 -26.33
C THR A 327 24.69 -22.30 -27.14
N GLY A 328 25.99 -22.47 -26.94
CA GLY A 328 26.82 -23.44 -27.63
C GLY A 328 27.31 -22.94 -28.98
N TRP A 329 27.62 -23.91 -29.85
CA TRP A 329 28.13 -23.63 -31.19
C TRP A 329 27.06 -22.97 -32.07
N ARG A 330 27.42 -21.81 -32.63
CA ARG A 330 26.59 -21.07 -33.59
C ARG A 330 27.39 -20.81 -34.86
N HIS A 331 26.88 -21.28 -35.98
CA HIS A 331 27.34 -20.84 -37.29
C HIS A 331 26.53 -19.62 -37.70
N ASP A 332 27.19 -18.51 -38.00
CA ASP A 332 26.54 -17.31 -38.52
C ASP A 332 26.61 -17.31 -40.05
N GLY A 333 25.47 -17.38 -40.72
CA GLY A 333 25.40 -17.35 -42.18
C GLY A 333 25.65 -15.96 -42.79
N ALA A 334 25.74 -14.90 -41.97
CA ALA A 334 26.06 -13.56 -42.46
C ALA A 334 27.56 -13.40 -42.77
N ASP A 335 28.42 -14.09 -42.02
CA ASP A 335 29.88 -14.01 -42.14
C ASP A 335 30.59 -15.37 -42.34
N GLU A 336 29.84 -16.47 -42.32
CA GLU A 336 30.31 -17.86 -42.50
C GLU A 336 31.31 -18.34 -41.43
N ASN A 337 31.29 -17.74 -40.25
CA ASN A 337 32.14 -18.13 -39.11
C ASN A 337 31.36 -18.88 -38.03
N TRP A 338 32.14 -19.64 -37.25
CA TRP A 338 31.66 -20.29 -36.03
C TRP A 338 31.94 -19.41 -34.83
N TYR A 339 30.93 -19.32 -33.97
CA TYR A 339 30.97 -18.66 -32.68
C TYR A 339 30.63 -19.68 -31.60
N TYR A 340 31.06 -19.40 -30.38
CA TYR A 340 30.68 -20.18 -29.23
C TYR A 340 30.05 -19.28 -28.19
N LEU A 341 28.76 -19.48 -27.93
CA LEU A 341 28.02 -18.83 -26.87
C LEU A 341 28.18 -19.69 -25.61
N ILE A 342 28.82 -19.15 -24.59
CA ILE A 342 29.15 -19.87 -23.37
C ILE A 342 27.85 -20.40 -22.77
N PRO A 343 27.69 -21.73 -22.61
CA PRO A 343 26.45 -22.31 -22.08
C PRO A 343 26.03 -21.70 -20.74
N GLU A 344 27.01 -21.35 -19.92
CA GLU A 344 26.85 -20.59 -18.68
C GLU A 344 26.64 -19.10 -19.00
N GLY A 345 25.38 -18.71 -19.13
CA GLY A 345 24.96 -17.30 -19.23
C GLY A 345 24.83 -16.75 -20.65
N GLY A 346 25.29 -17.47 -21.69
CA GLY A 346 25.06 -17.12 -23.10
C GLY A 346 26.04 -16.11 -23.70
N ALA A 347 27.00 -15.61 -22.92
CA ALA A 347 27.99 -14.66 -23.40
C ALA A 347 28.90 -15.30 -24.47
N MET A 348 29.21 -14.56 -25.54
CA MET A 348 30.07 -14.99 -26.62
C MET A 348 31.52 -15.16 -26.14
N ALA A 349 32.13 -16.28 -26.53
CA ALA A 349 33.52 -16.57 -26.21
C ALA A 349 34.49 -15.66 -26.97
N THR A 350 35.53 -15.24 -26.26
CA THR A 350 36.73 -14.60 -26.80
C THR A 350 37.96 -15.28 -26.21
N GLY A 351 39.06 -15.29 -26.96
CA GLY A 351 40.33 -15.89 -26.57
C GLY A 351 40.31 -17.41 -26.49
N TRP A 352 41.27 -17.98 -25.77
CA TRP A 352 41.36 -19.42 -25.55
C TRP A 352 40.22 -19.95 -24.68
N ARG A 353 39.56 -21.00 -25.16
CA ARG A 353 38.54 -21.74 -24.42
C ARG A 353 38.70 -23.23 -24.59
N LYS A 354 38.56 -23.96 -23.49
CA LYS A 354 38.49 -25.41 -23.49
C LYS A 354 37.03 -25.85 -23.58
N ILE A 355 36.66 -26.54 -24.65
CA ILE A 355 35.30 -27.04 -24.91
C ILE A 355 35.39 -28.56 -25.02
N GLY A 356 34.83 -29.26 -24.03
CA GLY A 356 35.12 -30.68 -23.83
C GLY A 356 36.61 -30.90 -23.50
N GLU A 357 37.27 -31.79 -24.23
CA GLU A 357 38.71 -32.07 -24.06
C GLU A 357 39.60 -31.24 -24.99
N LYS A 358 39.00 -30.41 -25.84
CA LYS A 358 39.66 -29.69 -26.93
C LYS A 358 39.79 -28.20 -26.62
N TRP A 359 40.86 -27.57 -27.11
CA TRP A 359 41.09 -26.12 -27.00
C TRP A 359 40.77 -25.44 -28.33
N TYR A 360 40.10 -24.29 -28.24
CA TYR A 360 39.70 -23.45 -29.36
C TYR A 360 40.09 -22.00 -29.07
N TYR A 361 40.37 -21.23 -30.10
CA TYR A 361 40.69 -19.81 -29.97
C TYR A 361 39.66 -18.96 -30.74
N PHE A 362 39.12 -17.95 -30.05
CA PHE A 362 38.15 -17.02 -30.59
C PHE A 362 38.77 -15.61 -30.68
N GLU A 363 38.50 -14.89 -31.77
CA GLU A 363 39.01 -13.54 -32.01
C GLU A 363 38.70 -12.60 -30.83
N THR A 364 39.70 -11.81 -30.41
CA THR A 364 39.63 -10.93 -29.23
C THR A 364 39.68 -9.45 -29.57
N ALA A 365 40.21 -9.09 -30.73
CA ALA A 365 40.38 -7.71 -31.16
C ALA A 365 39.31 -7.31 -32.18
N GLY A 366 38.98 -8.21 -33.11
CA GLY A 366 37.96 -8.03 -34.15
C GLY A 366 38.30 -6.92 -35.15
N ALA A 367 38.19 -7.19 -36.45
CA ALA A 367 38.33 -6.17 -37.50
C ALA A 367 37.16 -6.14 -38.50
N GLY A 368 36.07 -6.87 -38.20
CA GLY A 368 34.75 -6.71 -38.83
C GLY A 368 33.85 -5.80 -38.00
N VAL A 369 33.03 -4.96 -38.64
CA VAL A 369 32.19 -3.97 -37.95
C VAL A 369 30.75 -4.46 -37.87
N TYR A 370 30.26 -4.82 -36.67
CA TYR A 370 28.82 -4.91 -36.45
C TYR A 370 28.25 -3.49 -36.32
N ALA A 371 27.17 -3.20 -37.04
CA ALA A 371 26.48 -1.91 -36.99
C ALA A 371 25.02 -2.13 -36.58
N TYR A 372 24.53 -1.30 -35.65
CA TYR A 372 23.13 -1.31 -35.25
C TYR A 372 22.28 -0.71 -36.37
N ASP A 373 21.32 -1.49 -36.88
CA ASP A 373 20.32 -1.02 -37.82
C ASP A 373 19.08 -0.53 -37.05
N PRO A 374 18.81 0.79 -37.01
CA PRO A 374 17.69 1.35 -36.26
C PRO A 374 16.33 1.09 -36.92
N VAL A 375 16.28 0.62 -38.17
CA VAL A 375 15.03 0.26 -38.86
C VAL A 375 14.62 -1.17 -38.51
N GLU A 376 15.59 -2.08 -38.46
CA GLU A 376 15.39 -3.48 -38.08
C GLU A 376 15.54 -3.73 -36.56
N GLU A 377 15.95 -2.70 -35.80
CA GLU A 377 16.28 -2.72 -34.38
C GLU A 377 17.21 -3.89 -33.97
N ARG A 378 18.23 -4.19 -34.80
CA ARG A 378 19.19 -5.29 -34.55
C ARG A 378 20.61 -4.95 -34.99
N TRP A 379 21.59 -5.66 -34.45
CA TRP A 379 22.97 -5.58 -34.91
C TRP A 379 23.18 -6.46 -36.16
N ASN A 380 23.65 -5.85 -37.24
CA ASN A 380 23.95 -6.51 -38.51
C ASN A 380 25.47 -6.50 -38.79
N TYR A 381 25.98 -7.54 -39.46
CA TYR A 381 27.36 -7.57 -39.93
C TYR A 381 27.55 -6.54 -41.06
N GLY A 382 28.33 -5.48 -40.79
CA GLY A 382 28.57 -4.35 -41.70
C GLY A 382 29.70 -4.56 -42.70
N GLY A 383 30.32 -5.74 -42.72
CA GLY A 383 31.45 -6.07 -43.60
C GLY A 383 32.82 -5.63 -43.07
N GLY A 384 33.87 -5.95 -43.83
CA GLY A 384 35.28 -5.66 -43.49
C GLY A 384 36.24 -6.73 -44.02
N SER A 385 37.54 -6.42 -44.12
CA SER A 385 38.58 -7.42 -44.45
C SER A 385 39.13 -8.14 -43.23
N GLY A 386 38.66 -7.79 -42.04
CA GLY A 386 39.11 -8.34 -40.77
C GLY A 386 38.26 -9.49 -40.26
N LYS A 387 38.86 -10.33 -39.41
CA LYS A 387 38.16 -11.41 -38.73
C LYS A 387 37.16 -10.81 -37.70
N PRO A 388 35.88 -11.21 -37.69
CA PRO A 388 34.90 -10.68 -36.72
C PRO A 388 35.26 -11.03 -35.28
N LEU A 389 34.94 -10.14 -34.34
CA LEU A 389 35.14 -10.39 -32.90
C LEU A 389 34.42 -11.67 -32.47
N GLY A 390 35.10 -12.54 -31.71
CA GLY A 390 34.54 -13.79 -31.20
C GLY A 390 34.41 -14.93 -32.22
N SER A 391 34.78 -14.72 -33.48
CA SER A 391 34.81 -15.80 -34.46
C SER A 391 35.95 -16.79 -34.20
N MET A 392 35.68 -18.08 -34.42
CA MET A 392 36.60 -19.18 -34.20
C MET A 392 37.68 -19.23 -35.28
N TYR A 393 38.92 -19.45 -34.87
CA TYR A 393 40.02 -19.76 -35.77
C TYR A 393 39.90 -21.20 -36.29
N LYS A 394 40.12 -21.43 -37.59
CA LYS A 394 40.15 -22.77 -38.21
C LYS A 394 41.14 -22.82 -39.38
N ASN A 395 41.92 -23.90 -39.47
CA ASN A 395 42.97 -24.09 -40.50
C ASN A 395 43.96 -22.91 -40.60
N GLU A 396 44.32 -22.30 -39.47
CA GLU A 396 45.16 -21.11 -39.44
C GLU A 396 45.96 -21.02 -38.13
N MET A 397 46.79 -19.99 -38.00
CA MET A 397 47.58 -19.71 -36.80
C MET A 397 46.86 -18.66 -35.94
N THR A 398 46.75 -18.88 -34.64
CA THR A 398 46.24 -17.88 -33.70
C THR A 398 47.20 -16.69 -33.57
N PRO A 399 46.76 -15.50 -33.12
CA PRO A 399 47.62 -14.32 -32.98
C PRO A 399 48.81 -14.51 -32.03
N ASP A 400 48.69 -15.44 -31.08
CA ASP A 400 49.72 -15.83 -30.13
C ASP A 400 50.58 -17.04 -30.58
N GLY A 401 50.39 -17.52 -31.81
CA GLY A 401 51.33 -18.41 -32.49
C GLY A 401 51.05 -19.92 -32.36
N TYR A 402 49.81 -20.33 -32.06
CA TYR A 402 49.41 -21.73 -32.01
C TYR A 402 48.58 -22.14 -33.23
N ALA A 403 48.84 -23.33 -33.78
CA ALA A 403 48.12 -23.84 -34.93
C ALA A 403 46.81 -24.53 -34.50
N VAL A 404 45.74 -24.32 -35.28
CA VAL A 404 44.45 -25.01 -35.10
C VAL A 404 44.07 -25.77 -36.37
N ASP A 405 43.40 -26.91 -36.22
CA ASP A 405 42.98 -27.78 -37.33
C ASP A 405 41.72 -27.29 -38.05
N SER A 406 41.17 -28.11 -38.94
CA SER A 406 39.98 -27.79 -39.74
C SER A 406 38.70 -27.64 -38.93
N ASP A 407 38.68 -28.23 -37.73
CA ASP A 407 37.58 -28.13 -36.78
C ASP A 407 37.84 -27.00 -35.76
N GLY A 408 38.97 -26.29 -35.87
CA GLY A 408 39.38 -25.21 -34.97
C GLY A 408 40.08 -25.69 -33.69
N VAL A 409 40.47 -26.96 -33.62
CA VAL A 409 41.08 -27.57 -32.43
C VAL A 409 42.57 -27.27 -32.40
N TRP A 410 43.07 -26.83 -31.25
CA TRP A 410 44.50 -26.63 -31.02
C TRP A 410 45.30 -27.92 -31.25
N ILE A 411 46.38 -27.79 -32.01
CA ILE A 411 47.36 -28.83 -32.27
C ILE A 411 48.53 -28.64 -31.28
N PRO A 412 48.71 -29.56 -30.31
CA PRO A 412 49.73 -29.44 -29.27
C PRO A 412 51.17 -29.63 -29.73
#